data_AF-A0A536XEK4-F1
#
_entry.id   AF-A0A536XEK4-F1
#
_cell.length_a   1.000
_cell.length_b   1.000
_cell.length_c   1.000
_cell.angle_alpha   90.00
_cell.angle_beta   90.00
_cell.angle_gamma   90.00
#
_symmetry.space_group_name_H-M   'P 1'
#
loop_
_entity.id
_entity.type
_entity.pdbx_description
1 polymer ?
#
loop_
_entity_poly.entity_id
_entity_poly.type
_entity_poly.pdbx_seq_one_letter_code
_entity_poly.pdbx_strand_id
1 'polypeptide(L)'
;MSAELQRTRTASVDILVGPAHIIGSALRYGYEPLATFSGSEKMMFVVPGASAIKALEDAKGKRLGLPSADSLAAYLALGEFNSRGLQLKSYFQQIRNYSSHDVALYALGMGAVDVAVAEVRVAEKWLSANKGRV
;
A
#
# COMPACT_ATOMS: atom_id res chain seq x y z
N MET A 1 5.10 12.38 8.57
CA MET A 1 3.63 12.44 8.77
C MET A 1 3.06 13.12 7.55
N SER A 2 1.97 12.63 6.97
CA SER A 2 1.44 13.21 5.72
C SER A 2 0.79 14.56 5.96
N ALA A 3 0.73 15.40 4.91
CA ALA A 3 -0.01 16.65 4.96
C ALA A 3 -1.48 16.41 5.33
N GLU A 4 -2.08 15.33 4.81
CA GLU A 4 -3.47 14.97 5.10
C GLU A 4 -3.70 14.59 6.57
N LEU A 5 -2.85 13.75 7.17
CA LEU A 5 -2.92 13.43 8.60
C LEU A 5 -2.67 14.65 9.50
N GLN A 6 -1.86 15.60 9.03
CA GLN A 6 -1.68 16.86 9.74
C GLN A 6 -2.96 17.72 9.68
N ARG A 7 -3.60 17.80 8.52
CA ARG A 7 -4.82 18.59 8.30
C ARG A 7 -6.00 18.09 9.14
N THR A 8 -6.10 16.77 9.35
CA THR A 8 -7.12 16.19 10.25
C THR A 8 -6.89 16.59 11.70
N ARG A 9 -5.63 16.56 12.17
CA ARG A 9 -5.28 16.94 13.54
C ARG A 9 -5.47 18.43 13.82
N THR A 10 -5.20 19.29 12.84
CA THR A 10 -5.33 20.74 12.99
C THR A 10 -6.74 21.25 12.74
N ALA A 11 -7.68 20.38 12.37
CA ALA A 11 -9.03 20.76 11.94
C ALA A 11 -9.02 21.91 10.92
N SER A 12 -8.02 21.90 10.02
CA SER A 12 -7.78 23.02 9.07
C SER A 12 -8.73 23.03 7.87
N VAL A 13 -9.64 22.07 7.80
CA VAL A 13 -10.63 21.91 6.72
C VAL A 13 -11.98 21.49 7.30
N ASP A 14 -13.08 21.97 6.74
CA ASP A 14 -14.42 21.57 7.20
C ASP A 14 -14.84 20.19 6.67
N ILE A 15 -14.38 19.84 5.46
CA ILE A 15 -14.71 18.58 4.77
C ILE A 15 -13.43 17.87 4.36
N LEU A 16 -13.38 16.57 4.61
CA LEU A 16 -12.28 15.69 4.26
C LEU A 16 -12.80 14.48 3.48
N VAL A 17 -12.17 14.17 2.36
CA VAL A 17 -12.42 12.95 1.60
C VAL A 17 -11.11 12.17 1.52
N GLY A 18 -11.12 10.93 1.97
CA GLY A 18 -9.91 10.12 1.95
C GLY A 18 -10.14 8.67 2.36
N PRO A 19 -9.08 7.84 2.30
CA PRO A 19 -9.17 6.43 2.64
C PRO A 19 -9.49 6.22 4.12
N ALA A 20 -9.97 5.03 4.45
CA ALA A 20 -10.50 4.70 5.77
C ALA A 20 -9.54 4.98 6.93
N HIS A 21 -8.22 4.81 6.76
CA HIS A 21 -7.25 5.10 7.83
C HIS A 21 -7.10 6.59 8.13
N ILE A 22 -7.26 7.45 7.11
CA ILE A 22 -7.28 8.90 7.28
C ILE A 22 -8.55 9.32 8.02
N ILE A 23 -9.71 8.78 7.59
CA ILE A 23 -11.00 9.04 8.25
C ILE A 23 -10.97 8.59 9.70
N GLY A 24 -10.48 7.37 9.98
CA GLY A 24 -10.34 6.85 11.34
C GLY A 24 -9.44 7.71 12.23
N SER A 25 -8.42 8.37 11.66
CA SER A 25 -7.64 9.38 12.38
C SER A 25 -8.43 10.66 12.64
N ALA A 26 -9.21 11.13 11.66
CA ALA A 26 -10.01 12.36 11.75
C ALA A 26 -11.09 12.29 12.84
N LEU A 27 -11.68 11.11 13.07
CA LEU A 27 -12.68 10.92 14.13
C LEU A 27 -12.17 11.32 15.53
N ARG A 28 -10.86 11.18 15.78
CA ARG A 28 -10.23 11.57 17.05
C ARG A 28 -10.16 13.08 17.25
N TYR A 29 -10.44 13.86 16.21
CA TYR A 29 -10.34 15.31 16.17
C TYR A 29 -11.68 16.00 15.87
N GLY A 30 -12.80 15.30 16.12
CA GLY A 30 -14.14 15.89 16.08
C GLY A 30 -14.82 15.86 14.70
N TYR A 31 -14.25 15.17 13.71
CA TYR A 31 -14.94 14.91 12.45
C TYR A 31 -15.99 13.82 12.61
N GLU A 32 -17.10 13.96 11.88
CA GLU A 32 -18.17 12.96 11.81
C GLU A 32 -18.26 12.36 10.39
N PRO A 33 -18.47 11.04 10.24
CA PRO A 33 -18.69 10.44 8.93
C PRO A 33 -20.00 10.93 8.31
N LEU A 34 -19.92 11.55 7.13
CA LEU A 34 -21.10 11.99 6.37
C LEU A 34 -21.54 10.97 5.31
N ALA A 35 -20.58 10.31 4.66
CA ALA A 35 -20.83 9.36 3.59
C ALA A 35 -19.66 8.37 3.45
N THR A 36 -19.91 7.25 2.80
CA THR A 36 -18.90 6.26 2.43
C THR A 36 -19.00 5.94 0.95
N PHE A 37 -17.87 5.60 0.34
CA PHE A 37 -17.90 4.93 -0.96
C PHE A 37 -18.21 3.45 -0.75
N SER A 38 -19.07 2.89 -1.59
CA SER A 38 -19.38 1.46 -1.55
C SER A 38 -18.16 0.63 -1.97
N GLY A 39 -17.94 -0.51 -1.31
CA GLY A 39 -16.91 -1.48 -1.66
C GLY A 39 -15.83 -1.64 -0.59
N SER A 40 -14.82 -2.44 -0.92
CA SER A 40 -13.66 -2.70 -0.06
C SER A 40 -12.39 -2.37 -0.83
N GLU A 41 -11.51 -1.55 -0.26
CA GLU A 41 -10.16 -1.40 -0.80
C GLU A 41 -9.35 -2.66 -0.51
N LYS A 42 -8.88 -3.31 -1.56
CA LYS A 42 -8.04 -4.51 -1.49
C LYS A 42 -6.69 -4.20 -2.10
N MET A 43 -5.64 -4.65 -1.42
CA MET A 43 -4.26 -4.48 -1.87
C MET A 43 -3.67 -5.86 -2.18
N MET A 44 -2.83 -5.92 -3.19
CA MET A 44 -2.18 -7.12 -3.65
C MET A 44 -0.67 -6.94 -3.62
N PHE A 45 0.04 -7.98 -3.21
CA PHE A 45 1.47 -8.11 -3.49
C PHE A 45 1.59 -8.62 -4.93
N VAL A 46 2.39 -7.96 -5.74
CA VAL A 46 2.60 -8.26 -7.15
C VAL A 46 4.06 -8.60 -7.38
N VAL A 47 4.32 -9.65 -8.14
CA VAL A 47 5.67 -10.10 -8.52
C VAL A 47 5.76 -10.35 -10.02
N PRO A 48 6.96 -10.30 -10.63
CA PRO A 48 7.14 -10.72 -12.02
C PRO A 48 6.75 -12.20 -12.19
N GLY A 49 6.24 -12.57 -13.36
CA GLY A 49 5.76 -13.94 -13.63
C GLY A 49 6.86 -14.99 -13.49
N ALA A 50 8.09 -14.63 -13.88
CA ALA A 50 9.28 -15.48 -13.74
C ALA A 50 9.88 -15.48 -12.31
N SER A 51 9.30 -14.75 -11.36
CA SER A 51 9.79 -14.68 -9.99
C SER A 51 9.69 -16.02 -9.28
N ALA A 52 10.68 -16.35 -8.47
CA ALA A 52 10.67 -17.51 -7.59
C ALA A 52 9.75 -17.35 -6.36
N ILE A 53 9.20 -16.15 -6.11
CA ILE A 53 8.45 -15.81 -4.88
C ILE A 53 7.00 -16.34 -4.96
N LYS A 54 6.72 -17.59 -4.63
CA LYS A 54 5.39 -18.21 -4.83
C LYS A 54 4.40 -17.86 -3.73
N ALA A 55 4.90 -17.55 -2.54
CA ALA A 55 4.12 -17.08 -1.41
C ALA A 55 4.84 -15.92 -0.70
N LEU A 56 4.16 -15.29 0.26
CA LEU A 56 4.73 -14.16 1.00
C LEU A 56 6.01 -14.57 1.74
N GLU A 57 6.08 -15.83 2.18
CA GLU A 57 7.20 -16.47 2.87
C GLU A 57 8.50 -16.45 2.04
N ASP A 58 8.37 -16.57 0.71
CA ASP A 58 9.49 -16.55 -0.23
C ASP A 58 10.04 -15.13 -0.47
N ALA A 59 9.31 -14.11 0.00
CA ALA A 59 9.68 -12.70 -0.16
C ALA A 59 10.68 -12.22 0.92
N LYS A 60 11.04 -13.09 1.88
CA LYS A 60 12.02 -12.76 2.92
C LYS A 60 13.36 -12.36 2.30
N GLY A 61 13.91 -11.24 2.76
CA GLY A 61 15.16 -10.69 2.27
C GLY A 61 15.07 -10.11 0.84
N LYS A 62 13.87 -9.94 0.28
CA LYS A 62 13.68 -9.31 -1.05
C LYS A 62 13.50 -7.80 -0.94
N ARG A 63 13.44 -7.12 -2.09
CA ARG A 63 13.20 -5.67 -2.19
C ARG A 63 11.70 -5.42 -2.38
N LEU A 64 11.10 -4.68 -1.47
CA LEU A 64 9.68 -4.30 -1.51
C LEU A 64 9.50 -2.89 -2.07
N GLY A 65 8.61 -2.74 -3.04
CA GLY A 65 8.05 -1.46 -3.48
C GLY A 65 6.70 -1.22 -2.82
N LEU A 66 6.58 -0.12 -2.09
CA LEU A 66 5.30 0.39 -1.60
C LEU A 66 4.99 1.71 -2.33
N PRO A 67 3.71 2.06 -2.49
CA PRO A 67 3.32 3.45 -2.71
C PRO A 67 3.67 4.29 -1.46
N SER A 68 3.24 5.55 -1.41
CA SER A 68 3.64 6.47 -0.33
C SER A 68 3.46 5.85 1.07
N ALA A 69 4.37 6.15 1.99
CA ALA A 69 4.43 5.54 3.32
C ALA A 69 3.18 5.83 4.19
N ASP A 70 2.39 6.83 3.80
CA ASP A 70 1.13 7.25 4.40
C ASP A 70 -0.11 6.68 3.68
N SER A 71 0.07 5.88 2.62
CA SER A 71 -1.01 5.28 1.85
C SER A 71 -1.68 4.14 2.60
N LEU A 72 -2.92 3.83 2.24
CA LEU A 72 -3.61 2.67 2.81
C LEU A 72 -2.84 1.37 2.49
N ALA A 73 -2.23 1.25 1.31
CA ALA A 73 -1.40 0.10 0.94
C ALA A 73 -0.20 -0.12 1.87
N ALA A 74 0.51 0.93 2.26
CA ALA A 74 1.61 0.82 3.21
C ALA A 74 1.13 0.32 4.58
N TYR A 75 -0.02 0.81 5.04
CA TYR A 75 -0.63 0.41 6.32
C TYR A 75 -1.18 -1.01 6.28
N LEU A 76 -1.83 -1.41 5.19
CA LEU A 76 -2.33 -2.78 5.03
C LEU A 76 -1.19 -3.79 4.89
N ALA A 77 -0.13 -3.45 4.15
CA ALA A 77 1.07 -4.29 4.10
C ALA A 77 1.70 -4.43 5.50
N LEU A 78 1.80 -3.34 6.27
CA LEU A 78 2.27 -3.42 7.64
C LEU A 78 1.36 -4.28 8.53
N GLY A 79 0.04 -4.13 8.40
CA GLY A 79 -0.97 -4.89 9.13
C GLY A 79 -0.89 -6.39 8.85
N GLU A 80 -0.72 -6.78 7.59
CA GLU A 80 -0.55 -8.18 7.18
C GLU A 80 0.67 -8.81 7.88
N PHE A 81 1.82 -8.13 7.88
CA PHE A 81 3.01 -8.62 8.55
C PHE A 81 2.86 -8.68 10.08
N ASN A 82 2.28 -7.64 10.68
CA ASN A 82 2.02 -7.60 12.11
C ASN A 82 1.08 -8.74 12.55
N SER A 83 0.06 -9.07 11.74
CA SER A 83 -0.88 -10.16 12.04
C SER A 83 -0.20 -11.53 12.11
N ARG A 84 0.95 -11.67 11.45
CA ARG A 84 1.79 -12.88 11.43
C ARG A 84 2.93 -12.84 12.46
N GLY A 85 2.97 -11.82 13.32
CA GLY A 85 4.07 -11.61 14.27
C GLY A 85 5.40 -11.22 13.60
N LEU A 86 5.36 -10.75 12.36
CA LEU A 86 6.52 -10.37 11.57
C LEU A 86 6.69 -8.85 11.54
N GLN A 87 7.94 -8.39 11.50
CA GLN A 87 8.24 -6.97 11.31
C GLN A 87 8.59 -6.71 9.84
N LEU A 88 7.77 -5.92 9.15
CA LEU A 88 7.94 -5.60 7.72
C LEU A 88 9.38 -5.12 7.40
N LYS A 89 9.93 -4.23 8.23
CA LYS A 89 11.26 -3.63 8.04
C LYS A 89 12.43 -4.63 8.15
N SER A 90 12.32 -5.66 8.98
CA SER A 90 13.36 -6.69 9.10
C SER A 90 13.11 -7.87 8.15
N TYR A 91 11.88 -8.01 7.65
CA TYR A 91 11.52 -9.06 6.71
C TYR A 91 12.08 -8.82 5.32
N PHE A 92 12.06 -7.57 4.85
CA PHE A 92 12.61 -7.17 3.56
C PHE A 92 14.00 -6.56 3.71
N GLN A 93 14.92 -6.86 2.80
CA GLN A 93 16.26 -6.25 2.82
C GLN A 93 16.22 -4.75 2.48
N GLN A 94 15.20 -4.34 1.73
CA GLN A 94 14.99 -2.95 1.34
C GLN A 94 13.49 -2.70 1.12
N ILE A 95 13.01 -1.55 1.61
CA ILE A 95 11.68 -1.03 1.33
C ILE A 95 11.84 0.31 0.63
N ARG A 96 11.26 0.46 -0.56
CA ARG A 96 11.22 1.72 -1.32
C ARG A 96 9.78 2.21 -1.40
N ASN A 97 9.56 3.45 -1.00
CA ASN A 97 8.27 4.11 -1.17
C ASN A 97 8.29 4.91 -2.48
N TYR A 98 7.20 4.82 -3.25
CA TYR A 98 7.00 5.51 -4.51
C TYR A 98 5.81 6.45 -4.41
N SER A 99 5.71 7.42 -5.32
CA SER A 99 4.65 8.43 -5.30
C SER A 99 3.25 7.86 -5.58
N SER A 100 3.14 6.73 -6.28
CA SER A 100 1.87 6.07 -6.58
C SER A 100 2.02 4.55 -6.73
N HIS A 101 0.88 3.86 -6.81
CA HIS A 101 0.82 2.42 -7.12
C HIS A 101 1.42 2.11 -8.50
N ASP A 102 1.11 2.91 -9.52
CA ASP A 102 1.64 2.73 -10.87
C ASP A 102 3.17 2.85 -10.90
N VAL A 103 3.74 3.80 -10.16
CA VAL A 103 5.20 3.98 -10.10
C VAL A 103 5.88 2.81 -9.37
N ALA A 104 5.25 2.27 -8.33
CA ALA A 104 5.75 1.07 -7.65
C ALA A 104 5.72 -0.17 -8.59
N LEU A 105 4.66 -0.34 -9.37
CA LEU A 105 4.54 -1.41 -10.36
C LEU A 105 5.47 -1.22 -11.57
N TYR A 106 5.73 0.03 -11.96
CA TYR A 106 6.73 0.33 -12.99
C TYR A 106 8.14 -0.04 -12.51
N ALA A 107 8.47 0.28 -11.25
CA ALA A 107 9.72 -0.13 -10.64
C ALA A 107 9.87 -1.67 -10.54
N LEU A 108 8.76 -2.38 -10.31
CA LEU A 108 8.72 -3.85 -10.37
C LEU A 108 9.06 -4.36 -11.78
N GLY A 109 8.44 -3.77 -12.81
CA GLY A 109 8.68 -4.13 -14.22
C GLY A 109 10.14 -3.91 -14.67
N MET A 110 10.81 -2.90 -14.11
CA MET A 110 12.24 -2.64 -14.35
C MET A 110 13.18 -3.51 -13.49
N GLY A 111 12.65 -4.35 -12.59
CA GLY A 111 13.47 -5.15 -11.67
C GLY A 111 14.18 -4.32 -10.58
N ALA A 112 13.73 -3.09 -10.33
CA ALA A 112 14.26 -2.25 -9.25
C ALA A 112 13.82 -2.73 -7.87
N VAL A 113 12.67 -3.40 -7.81
CA VAL A 113 12.14 -4.13 -6.64
C VAL A 113 11.70 -5.53 -7.09
N ASP A 114 11.57 -6.45 -6.14
CA ASP A 114 11.22 -7.86 -6.41
C ASP A 114 9.73 -8.14 -6.18
N VAL A 115 9.09 -7.33 -5.31
CA VAL A 115 7.67 -7.35 -4.97
C VAL A 115 7.17 -5.91 -4.90
N ALA A 116 5.97 -5.62 -5.41
CA ALA A 116 5.32 -4.33 -5.23
C ALA A 116 3.90 -4.47 -4.67
N VAL A 117 3.43 -3.52 -3.88
CA VAL A 117 2.05 -3.51 -3.37
C VAL A 117 1.20 -2.53 -4.17
N ALA A 118 0.07 -3.00 -4.70
CA ALA A 118 -0.85 -2.18 -5.47
C ALA A 118 -2.31 -2.44 -5.09
N GLU A 119 -3.19 -1.45 -5.31
CA GLU A 119 -4.64 -1.68 -5.24
C GLU A 119 -5.08 -2.67 -6.33
N VAL A 120 -6.05 -3.51 -6.02
CA VAL A 120 -6.46 -4.66 -6.85
C VAL A 120 -6.71 -4.30 -8.32
N ARG A 121 -7.45 -3.22 -8.60
CA ARG A 121 -7.78 -2.82 -9.99
C ARG A 121 -6.54 -2.31 -10.71
N VAL A 122 -5.65 -1.61 -10.00
CA VAL A 122 -4.36 -1.16 -10.56
C VAL A 122 -3.45 -2.36 -10.85
N ALA A 123 -3.38 -3.32 -9.93
CA ALA A 123 -2.63 -4.56 -10.11
C ALA A 123 -3.16 -5.38 -11.30
N GLU A 124 -4.46 -5.64 -11.36
CA GLU A 124 -5.11 -6.36 -12.46
C GLU A 124 -4.86 -5.68 -13.81
N LYS A 125 -4.99 -4.35 -13.87
CA LYS A 125 -4.67 -3.59 -15.08
C LYS A 125 -3.21 -3.79 -15.49
N TRP A 126 -2.27 -3.72 -14.56
CA TRP A 126 -0.86 -3.92 -14.85
C TRP A 126 -0.56 -5.35 -15.30
N LEU A 127 -1.17 -6.36 -14.68
CA LEU A 127 -1.05 -7.78 -15.04
C LEU A 127 -1.62 -8.09 -16.43
N SER A 128 -2.63 -7.34 -16.89
CA SER A 128 -3.15 -7.51 -18.25
C SER A 128 -2.15 -7.10 -19.33
N ALA A 129 -1.23 -6.18 -18.99
CA ALA A 129 -0.22 -5.64 -19.90
C ALA A 129 1.19 -6.22 -19.69
N ASN A 130 1.44 -6.89 -18.56
CA ASN A 130 2.77 -7.35 -18.16
C ASN A 130 2.71 -8.80 -17.68
N LYS A 131 3.78 -9.57 -17.90
CA LYS A 131 3.88 -10.94 -17.38
C LYS A 131 4.19 -10.92 -15.88
N GLY A 132 3.17 -10.78 -15.05
CA GLY A 132 3.24 -10.78 -13.58
C GLY A 132 2.29 -11.77 -12.93
N ARG A 133 2.32 -11.83 -11.60
CA ARG A 133 1.35 -12.56 -10.78
C ARG A 133 1.21 -11.94 -9.40
N VAL A 134 0.17 -12.35 -8.67
CA VAL A 134 -0.08 -12.02 -7.27
C VAL A 134 0.26 -13.18 -6.35
#